data_AF-A0A8I3VZL8-F1
#
_entry.id   AF-A0A8I3VZL8-F1
#
_cell.length_a   1.000
_cell.length_b   1.000
_cell.length_c   1.000
_cell.angle_alpha   90.00
_cell.angle_beta   90.00
_cell.angle_gamma   90.00
#
_symmetry.space_group_name_H-M   'P 1'
#
loop_
_entity.id
_entity.type
_entity.pdbx_description
1 polymer ?
#
loop_
_entity_poly.entity_id
_entity_poly.type
_entity_poly.pdbx_seq_one_letter_code
_entity_poly.pdbx_strand_id
1 'polypeptide(L)'
;MVGVNLPQKAGGFLMKKELNYFAKALESPERPFLAILGGAKVAYKIQLINNMLDKVNEMIIGGGMAFTFLKVLNNMEIGTSLFDEEGAKIVKDLMSKAEKNGVKITLPVDFVTADKFDENAKTGQATVAYGIPAGWMGLDYGPESSKKYAEAVTRAKQIVWNGPVGVFEWEAFARGTKALMDEVVKATSRGCITIIASGQEMQ
;
A
#
# COMPACT_ATOMS: atom_id res chain seq x y z
N MET A 1 0.32 -14.87 23.13
CA MET A 1 1.39 -13.90 23.45
C MET A 1 1.38 -13.44 24.91
N VAL A 2 0.25 -13.00 25.48
CA VAL A 2 0.23 -12.30 26.79
C VAL A 2 -0.05 -13.17 28.03
N GLY A 3 -0.24 -14.48 27.88
CA GLY A 3 -0.70 -15.37 28.96
C GLY A 3 0.37 -15.90 29.92
N VAL A 4 1.65 -15.60 29.70
CA VAL A 4 2.74 -16.08 30.58
C VAL A 4 2.84 -15.19 31.80
N ASN A 5 2.55 -15.75 32.99
CA ASN A 5 2.57 -15.04 34.26
C ASN A 5 3.88 -15.30 35.03
N LEU A 6 4.96 -14.70 34.56
CA LEU A 6 6.27 -14.69 35.22
C LEU A 6 6.75 -13.25 35.47
N PRO A 7 7.52 -12.99 36.54
CA PRO A 7 8.01 -11.65 36.86
C PRO A 7 8.88 -11.03 35.76
N GLN A 8 9.71 -11.84 35.09
CA GLN A 8 10.60 -11.40 34.03
C GLN A 8 10.10 -11.89 32.66
N LYS A 9 9.84 -10.94 31.77
CA LYS A 9 9.44 -11.17 30.38
C LYS A 9 10.30 -10.27 29.51
N ALA A 10 11.23 -10.84 28.77
CA ALA A 10 12.16 -10.11 27.92
C ALA A 10 11.92 -10.45 26.44
N GLY A 11 12.09 -9.46 25.56
CA GLY A 11 12.15 -9.70 24.12
C GLY A 11 13.50 -10.30 23.73
N GLY A 12 13.50 -11.33 22.89
CA GLY A 12 14.73 -11.87 22.31
C GLY A 12 15.43 -10.86 21.39
N PHE A 13 16.64 -11.18 20.94
CA PHE A 13 17.44 -10.28 20.09
C PHE A 13 16.76 -9.93 18.76
N LEU A 14 15.95 -10.83 18.20
CA LEU A 14 15.15 -10.57 17.00
C LEU A 14 14.11 -9.47 17.25
N MET A 15 13.33 -9.58 18.33
CA MET A 15 12.36 -8.57 18.75
C MET A 15 13.05 -7.22 19.01
N LYS A 16 14.19 -7.23 19.72
CA LYS A 16 14.98 -6.02 19.96
C LYS A 16 15.42 -5.36 18.65
N LYS A 17 15.87 -6.15 17.67
CA LYS A 17 16.26 -5.65 16.35
C LYS A 17 15.07 -4.97 15.68
N GLU A 18 13.92 -5.63 15.58
CA GLU A 18 12.73 -5.06 14.95
C GLU A 18 12.26 -3.77 15.63
N LEU A 19 12.14 -3.77 16.96
CA LEU A 19 11.76 -2.59 17.73
C LEU A 19 12.71 -1.41 17.50
N ASN A 20 14.03 -1.67 17.48
CA ASN A 20 15.02 -0.62 17.22
C ASN A 20 14.90 -0.04 15.81
N TYR A 21 14.68 -0.88 14.80
CA TYR A 21 14.51 -0.41 13.41
C TYR A 21 13.24 0.43 13.26
N PHE A 22 12.11 -0.02 13.80
CA PHE A 22 10.85 0.72 13.75
C PHE A 22 10.90 2.02 14.56
N ALA A 23 11.47 2.00 15.77
CA ALA A 23 11.62 3.21 16.58
C ALA A 23 12.45 4.26 15.84
N LYS A 24 13.62 3.88 15.31
CA LYS A 24 14.46 4.80 14.55
C LYS A 24 13.76 5.34 13.30
N ALA A 25 13.02 4.48 12.59
CA ALA A 25 12.29 4.87 11.39
C ALA A 25 11.13 5.83 11.68
N LEU A 26 10.49 5.74 12.84
CA LEU A 26 9.28 6.52 13.16
C LEU A 26 9.55 7.77 14.00
N GLU A 27 10.62 7.80 14.80
CA GLU A 27 10.95 8.93 15.68
C GLU A 27 11.71 10.05 14.97
N SER A 28 12.65 9.71 14.07
CA SER A 28 13.47 10.68 13.34
C SER A 28 13.77 10.19 11.92
N PRO A 29 12.74 10.13 11.04
CA PRO A 29 12.89 9.63 9.69
C PRO A 29 13.73 10.55 8.81
N GLU A 30 14.51 9.96 7.91
CA GLU A 30 15.11 10.69 6.80
C GLU A 30 14.03 11.15 5.81
N ARG A 31 14.07 12.42 5.41
CA ARG A 31 13.02 13.04 4.57
C ARG A 31 13.50 13.33 3.14
N PRO A 32 12.66 13.10 2.11
CA PRO A 32 11.26 12.71 2.18
C PRO A 32 11.02 11.27 2.67
N PHE A 33 10.12 11.10 3.64
CA PHE A 33 9.71 9.82 4.15
C PHE A 33 8.45 9.34 3.41
N LEU A 34 8.55 8.22 2.72
CA LEU A 34 7.47 7.59 1.96
C LEU A 34 6.90 6.38 2.70
N ALA A 35 5.58 6.33 2.86
CA ALA A 35 4.86 5.10 3.18
C ALA A 35 4.26 4.48 1.92
N ILE A 36 4.39 3.17 1.75
CA ILE A 36 3.70 2.41 0.70
C ILE A 36 2.78 1.43 1.39
N LEU A 37 1.48 1.62 1.22
CA LEU A 37 0.45 0.80 1.86
C LEU A 37 -0.37 0.09 0.78
N GLY A 38 -0.33 -1.23 0.81
CA GLY A 38 -1.12 -2.10 -0.06
C GLY A 38 -2.04 -3.04 0.72
N GLY A 39 -2.46 -4.14 0.11
CA GLY A 39 -3.33 -5.15 0.70
C GLY A 39 -4.83 -4.98 0.38
N ALA A 40 -5.67 -5.79 1.03
CA ALA A 40 -7.05 -6.02 0.62
C ALA A 40 -8.07 -5.01 1.18
N LYS A 41 -8.10 -4.77 2.50
CA LYS A 41 -9.17 -4.00 3.16
C LYS A 41 -8.64 -2.74 3.86
N VAL A 42 -9.34 -1.62 3.69
CA VAL A 42 -9.00 -0.33 4.33
C VAL A 42 -9.20 -0.41 5.84
N ALA A 43 -10.28 -1.05 6.32
CA ALA A 43 -10.70 -1.14 7.72
C ALA A 43 -9.57 -1.61 8.65
N TYR A 44 -8.79 -2.60 8.22
CA TYR A 44 -7.69 -3.14 9.01
C TYR A 44 -6.49 -2.19 9.10
N LYS A 45 -6.39 -1.23 8.17
CA LYS A 45 -5.27 -0.28 8.06
C LYS A 45 -5.65 1.15 8.39
N ILE A 46 -6.88 1.42 8.84
CA ILE A 46 -7.33 2.79 9.19
C ILE A 46 -6.40 3.45 10.20
N GLN A 47 -6.16 2.77 11.33
CA GLN A 47 -5.29 3.31 12.38
C GLN A 47 -3.85 3.50 11.88
N LEU A 48 -3.36 2.57 11.06
CA LEU A 48 -2.04 2.65 10.47
C LEU A 48 -1.92 3.87 9.55
N ILE A 49 -2.85 4.05 8.60
CA ILE A 49 -2.87 5.21 7.70
C ILE A 49 -2.93 6.50 8.53
N ASN A 50 -3.87 6.59 9.47
CA ASN A 50 -4.05 7.77 10.30
C ASN A 50 -2.78 8.16 11.06
N ASN A 51 -2.09 7.19 11.68
CA ASN A 51 -0.84 7.44 12.40
C ASN A 51 0.32 7.82 11.46
N MET A 52 0.39 7.18 10.29
CA MET A 52 1.45 7.45 9.31
C MET A 52 1.31 8.84 8.69
N LEU A 53 0.09 9.35 8.50
CA LEU A 53 -0.15 10.71 8.00
C LEU A 53 0.44 11.82 8.89
N ASP A 54 0.73 11.54 10.17
CA ASP A 54 1.41 12.50 11.06
C ASP A 54 2.95 12.44 10.95
N LYS A 55 3.49 11.50 10.18
CA LYS A 55 4.93 11.20 10.12
C LYS A 55 5.51 11.34 8.71
N VAL A 56 4.80 10.86 7.70
CA VAL A 56 5.31 10.77 6.32
C VAL A 56 5.16 12.07 5.55
N ASN A 57 5.93 12.20 4.47
CA ASN A 57 5.82 13.28 3.49
C ASN A 57 5.01 12.85 2.27
N GLU A 58 5.12 11.58 1.90
CA GLU A 58 4.40 10.99 0.78
C GLU A 58 3.80 9.64 1.19
N MET A 59 2.67 9.29 0.60
CA MET A 59 2.02 7.99 0.80
C MET A 59 1.50 7.43 -0.52
N ILE A 60 1.91 6.20 -0.85
CA ILE A 60 1.29 5.40 -1.90
C ILE A 60 0.21 4.54 -1.25
N ILE A 61 -0.98 4.57 -1.85
CA ILE A 61 -2.09 3.67 -1.52
C ILE A 61 -2.32 2.79 -2.75
N GLY A 62 -2.05 1.49 -2.63
CA GLY A 62 -2.18 0.49 -3.70
C GLY A 62 -2.96 -0.73 -3.24
N GLY A 63 -2.93 -1.81 -4.05
CA GLY A 63 -3.67 -3.04 -3.77
C GLY A 63 -5.19 -2.86 -3.79
N GLY A 64 -5.91 -3.85 -3.26
CA GLY A 64 -7.38 -3.84 -3.22
C GLY A 64 -7.98 -2.66 -2.45
N MET A 65 -7.27 -2.16 -1.44
CA MET A 65 -7.76 -1.03 -0.64
C MET A 65 -7.84 0.28 -1.44
N ALA A 66 -7.09 0.43 -2.53
CA ALA A 66 -7.13 1.61 -3.39
C ALA A 66 -8.50 1.82 -4.07
N PHE A 67 -9.24 0.74 -4.35
CA PHE A 67 -10.55 0.84 -5.01
C PHE A 67 -11.59 1.56 -4.13
N THR A 68 -11.53 1.40 -2.80
CA THR A 68 -12.37 2.17 -1.87
C THR A 68 -12.08 3.67 -1.97
N PHE A 69 -10.81 4.07 -2.07
CA PHE A 69 -10.44 5.48 -2.26
C PHE A 69 -10.95 6.01 -3.60
N LEU A 70 -10.70 5.29 -4.69
CA LEU A 70 -11.09 5.72 -6.04
C LEU A 70 -12.60 5.78 -6.23
N LYS A 71 -13.35 4.85 -5.66
CA LYS A 71 -14.82 4.88 -5.69
C LYS A 71 -15.37 6.10 -4.94
N VAL A 72 -14.80 6.44 -3.78
CA VAL A 72 -15.28 7.58 -2.97
C VAL A 72 -14.85 8.93 -3.54
N LEU A 73 -13.61 9.04 -4.05
CA LEU A 73 -13.01 10.30 -4.48
C LEU A 73 -13.30 10.63 -5.94
N ASN A 74 -13.34 9.61 -6.80
CA ASN A 74 -13.48 9.78 -8.25
C ASN A 74 -14.82 9.25 -8.79
N ASN A 75 -15.68 8.69 -7.93
CA ASN A 75 -16.91 8.01 -8.34
C ASN A 75 -16.64 6.94 -9.42
N MET A 76 -15.48 6.27 -9.31
CA MET A 76 -15.02 5.29 -10.29
C MET A 76 -15.87 4.01 -10.22
N GLU A 77 -16.25 3.47 -11.39
CA GLU A 77 -16.77 2.11 -11.47
C GLU A 77 -15.64 1.11 -11.21
N ILE A 78 -15.80 0.25 -10.21
CA ILE A 78 -14.76 -0.70 -9.77
C ILE A 78 -15.11 -2.17 -10.06
N GLY A 79 -16.21 -2.43 -10.79
CA GLY A 79 -16.72 -3.78 -11.02
C GLY A 79 -16.92 -4.56 -9.71
N THR A 80 -16.34 -5.74 -9.63
CA THR A 80 -16.32 -6.62 -8.44
C THR A 80 -15.01 -6.52 -7.64
N SER A 81 -14.24 -5.45 -7.82
CA SER A 81 -13.03 -5.21 -7.02
C SER A 81 -13.38 -5.01 -5.54
N LEU A 82 -12.39 -5.24 -4.67
CA LEU A 82 -12.58 -5.12 -3.22
C LEU A 82 -13.08 -3.72 -2.84
N PHE A 83 -14.16 -3.69 -2.07
CA PHE A 83 -14.75 -2.47 -1.54
C PHE A 83 -15.07 -2.66 -0.07
N ASP A 84 -14.72 -1.65 0.72
CA ASP A 84 -14.93 -1.64 2.15
C ASP A 84 -15.86 -0.48 2.51
N GLU A 85 -17.11 -0.79 2.82
CA GLU A 85 -18.16 0.19 3.11
C GLU A 85 -17.86 1.02 4.36
N GLU A 86 -17.28 0.41 5.39
CA GLU A 86 -16.91 1.13 6.61
C GLU A 86 -15.68 2.01 6.36
N GLY A 87 -14.69 1.47 5.64
CA GLY A 87 -13.52 2.24 5.19
C GLY A 87 -13.91 3.44 4.31
N ALA A 88 -14.91 3.30 3.45
CA ALA A 88 -15.37 4.35 2.55
C ALA A 88 -15.84 5.61 3.28
N LYS A 89 -16.47 5.46 4.46
CA LYS A 89 -17.00 6.57 5.26
C LYS A 89 -15.92 7.54 5.72
N ILE A 90 -14.69 7.06 5.91
CA ILE A 90 -13.59 7.84 6.47
C ILE A 90 -12.55 8.29 5.44
N VAL A 91 -12.67 7.87 4.17
CA VAL A 91 -11.70 8.21 3.11
C VAL A 91 -11.51 9.72 3.01
N LYS A 92 -12.60 10.48 3.03
CA LYS A 92 -12.56 11.95 2.94
C LYS A 92 -11.82 12.59 4.12
N ASP A 93 -12.00 12.05 5.31
CA ASP A 93 -11.32 12.53 6.52
C ASP A 93 -9.81 12.24 6.46
N LEU A 94 -9.42 11.05 5.96
CA LEU A 94 -8.01 10.71 5.74
C LEU A 94 -7.38 11.63 4.69
N MET A 95 -8.07 11.92 3.59
CA MET A 95 -7.58 12.85 2.56
C MET A 95 -7.46 14.28 3.09
N SER A 96 -8.45 14.74 3.88
CA SER A 96 -8.41 16.05 4.54
C SER A 96 -7.23 16.16 5.51
N LYS A 97 -6.97 15.12 6.29
CA LYS A 97 -5.79 15.06 7.17
C LYS A 97 -4.49 15.06 6.37
N ALA A 98 -4.41 14.32 5.27
CA ALA A 98 -3.24 14.31 4.40
C ALA A 98 -2.96 15.70 3.84
N GLU A 99 -3.97 16.41 3.35
CA GLU A 99 -3.85 17.78 2.85
C GLU A 99 -3.40 18.74 3.95
N LYS A 100 -4.04 18.68 5.14
CA LYS A 100 -3.67 19.49 6.31
C LYS A 100 -2.20 19.30 6.72
N ASN A 101 -1.70 18.06 6.65
CA ASN A 101 -0.34 17.72 7.03
C ASN A 101 0.67 17.88 5.87
N GLY A 102 0.22 18.30 4.68
CA GLY A 102 1.08 18.43 3.49
C GLY A 102 1.60 17.10 2.95
N VAL A 103 0.87 16.00 3.19
CA VAL A 103 1.23 14.66 2.73
C VAL A 103 0.73 14.45 1.29
N LYS A 104 1.64 14.13 0.38
CA LYS A 104 1.29 13.81 -1.00
C LYS A 104 0.77 12.38 -1.11
N ILE A 105 -0.51 12.21 -1.42
CA ILE A 105 -1.13 10.90 -1.67
C ILE A 105 -1.00 10.53 -3.15
N THR A 106 -0.52 9.32 -3.43
CA THR A 106 -0.42 8.75 -4.77
C THR A 106 -1.29 7.50 -4.88
N LEU A 107 -2.36 7.59 -5.67
CA LEU A 107 -3.28 6.50 -6.00
C LEU A 107 -2.97 5.93 -7.40
N PRO A 108 -3.31 4.67 -7.67
CA PRO A 108 -3.18 4.09 -9.01
C PRO A 108 -4.16 4.76 -9.99
N VAL A 109 -3.77 4.80 -11.26
CA VAL A 109 -4.54 5.42 -12.35
C VAL A 109 -4.98 4.42 -13.42
N ASP A 110 -4.38 3.24 -13.43
CA ASP A 110 -4.63 2.15 -14.37
C ASP A 110 -4.42 0.79 -13.69
N PHE A 111 -5.10 -0.23 -14.22
CA PHE A 111 -5.27 -1.53 -13.58
C PHE A 111 -5.17 -2.66 -14.58
N VAL A 112 -4.62 -3.79 -14.13
CA VAL A 112 -4.81 -5.09 -14.76
C VAL A 112 -6.06 -5.72 -14.14
N THR A 113 -7.04 -6.03 -14.99
CA THR A 113 -8.32 -6.58 -14.55
C THR A 113 -8.42 -8.08 -14.83
N ALA A 114 -9.31 -8.75 -14.11
CA ALA A 114 -9.61 -10.17 -14.25
C ALA A 114 -11.13 -10.41 -14.26
N ASP A 115 -11.60 -11.41 -15.00
CA ASP A 115 -13.02 -11.80 -15.03
C ASP A 115 -13.45 -12.60 -13.79
N LYS A 116 -12.49 -13.08 -13.00
CA LYS A 116 -12.68 -13.80 -11.73
C LYS A 116 -11.40 -13.78 -10.90
N PHE A 117 -11.52 -14.09 -9.61
CA PHE A 117 -10.37 -14.23 -8.70
C PHE A 117 -9.75 -15.62 -8.87
N ASP A 118 -8.97 -15.80 -9.94
CA ASP A 118 -8.30 -17.06 -10.27
C ASP A 118 -6.96 -16.77 -10.98
N GLU A 119 -5.96 -17.63 -10.76
CA GLU A 119 -4.65 -17.52 -11.42
C GLU A 119 -4.74 -17.54 -12.95
N ASN A 120 -5.72 -18.27 -13.50
CA ASN A 120 -5.95 -18.44 -14.94
C ASN A 120 -7.12 -17.58 -15.46
N ALA A 121 -7.50 -16.53 -14.73
CA ALA A 121 -8.53 -15.62 -15.17
C ALA A 121 -8.18 -14.95 -16.50
N LYS A 122 -9.20 -14.57 -17.27
CA LYS A 122 -8.99 -13.73 -18.45
C LYS A 122 -8.58 -12.35 -17.98
N THR A 123 -7.48 -11.85 -18.51
CA THR A 123 -6.95 -10.54 -18.14
C THR A 123 -7.41 -9.44 -19.06
N GLY A 124 -7.60 -8.24 -18.51
CA GLY A 124 -7.93 -7.03 -19.24
C GLY A 124 -7.17 -5.83 -18.68
N GLN A 125 -7.52 -4.64 -19.15
CA GLN A 125 -6.95 -3.38 -18.69
C GLN A 125 -8.06 -2.36 -18.45
N ALA A 126 -7.88 -1.50 -17.45
CA ALA A 126 -8.80 -0.42 -17.13
C ALA A 126 -8.03 0.82 -16.67
N THR A 127 -8.66 1.99 -16.75
CA THR A 127 -8.16 3.22 -16.13
C THR A 127 -9.22 3.80 -15.22
N VAL A 128 -8.83 4.74 -14.35
CA VAL A 128 -9.80 5.45 -13.48
C VAL A 128 -10.88 6.17 -14.29
N ALA A 129 -10.54 6.68 -15.48
CA ALA A 129 -11.49 7.40 -16.32
C ALA A 129 -12.53 6.49 -17.00
N TYR A 130 -12.12 5.27 -17.39
CA TYR A 130 -13.03 4.30 -18.01
C TYR A 130 -13.77 3.44 -17.01
N GLY A 131 -13.20 3.24 -15.81
CA GLY A 131 -13.72 2.28 -14.83
C GLY A 131 -13.39 0.83 -15.18
N ILE A 132 -13.72 -0.05 -14.25
CA ILE A 132 -13.61 -1.51 -14.39
C ILE A 132 -15.00 -2.06 -14.75
N PRO A 133 -15.12 -2.87 -15.82
CA PRO A 133 -16.41 -3.44 -16.23
C PRO A 133 -17.12 -4.25 -15.14
N ALA A 134 -18.44 -4.30 -15.20
CA ALA A 134 -19.23 -5.16 -14.33
C ALA A 134 -18.80 -6.64 -14.46
N GLY A 135 -18.67 -7.33 -13.34
CA GLY A 135 -18.18 -8.71 -13.28
C GLY A 135 -16.66 -8.86 -13.36
N TRP A 136 -15.91 -7.78 -13.56
CA TRP A 136 -14.45 -7.79 -13.56
C TRP A 136 -13.91 -7.14 -12.29
N MET A 137 -12.68 -7.50 -11.89
CA MET A 137 -11.99 -6.93 -10.73
C MET A 137 -10.56 -6.54 -11.07
N GLY A 138 -10.04 -5.48 -10.44
CA GLY A 138 -8.63 -5.09 -10.57
C GLY A 138 -7.77 -5.87 -9.58
N LEU A 139 -6.77 -6.59 -10.08
CA LEU A 139 -5.90 -7.46 -9.28
C LEU A 139 -4.43 -7.04 -9.27
N ASP A 140 -4.03 -6.14 -10.18
CA ASP A 140 -2.73 -5.48 -10.18
C ASP A 140 -2.89 -4.09 -10.80
N TYR A 141 -1.87 -3.24 -10.70
CA TYR A 141 -1.88 -1.94 -11.36
C TYR A 141 -1.19 -1.96 -12.72
N GLY A 142 -1.51 -0.97 -13.55
CA GLY A 142 -0.96 -0.82 -14.88
C GLY A 142 0.37 -0.05 -14.96
N PRO A 143 0.91 0.09 -16.17
CA PRO A 143 2.20 0.74 -16.41
C PRO A 143 2.24 2.22 -15.99
N GLU A 144 1.14 2.98 -16.08
CA GLU A 144 1.14 4.39 -15.71
C GLU A 144 1.18 4.57 -14.19
N SER A 145 0.48 3.72 -13.44
CA SER A 145 0.58 3.66 -11.97
C SER A 145 2.00 3.28 -11.54
N SER A 146 2.63 2.35 -12.26
CA SER A 146 4.01 1.93 -12.01
C SER A 146 4.98 3.11 -12.11
N LYS A 147 4.83 3.96 -13.13
CA LYS A 147 5.64 5.18 -13.31
C LYS A 147 5.43 6.16 -12.16
N LYS A 148 4.19 6.43 -11.78
CA LYS A 148 3.87 7.34 -10.66
C LYS A 148 4.45 6.85 -9.33
N TYR A 149 4.41 5.54 -9.09
CA TYR A 149 5.00 4.95 -7.89
C TYR A 149 6.53 5.03 -7.92
N ALA A 150 7.15 4.73 -9.07
CA ALA A 150 8.59 4.88 -9.26
C ALA A 150 9.07 6.32 -9.00
N GLU A 151 8.32 7.33 -9.43
CA GLU A 151 8.63 8.74 -9.15
C GLU A 151 8.61 9.05 -7.65
N ALA A 152 7.63 8.54 -6.90
CA ALA A 152 7.57 8.72 -5.44
C ALA A 152 8.73 8.01 -4.74
N VAL A 153 9.04 6.78 -5.12
CA VAL A 153 10.21 6.04 -4.62
C VAL A 153 11.50 6.78 -4.94
N THR A 154 11.60 7.38 -6.14
CA THR A 154 12.77 8.14 -6.58
C THR A 154 13.02 9.37 -5.70
N ARG A 155 11.99 10.02 -5.16
CA ARG A 155 12.13 11.17 -4.26
C ARG A 155 12.47 10.80 -2.81
N ALA A 156 12.13 9.59 -2.38
CA ALA A 156 12.22 9.18 -0.99
C ALA A 156 13.67 8.97 -0.50
N LYS A 157 13.95 9.42 0.73
CA LYS A 157 15.17 9.07 1.48
C LYS A 157 14.94 7.96 2.51
N GLN A 158 13.69 7.77 2.91
CA GLN A 158 13.26 6.64 3.72
C GLN A 158 11.94 6.10 3.19
N ILE A 159 11.80 4.78 3.18
CA ILE A 159 10.61 4.07 2.70
C ILE A 159 10.20 3.03 3.75
N VAL A 160 8.92 3.03 4.10
CA VAL A 160 8.27 1.90 4.80
C VAL A 160 7.22 1.33 3.86
N TRP A 161 7.33 0.05 3.52
CA TRP A 161 6.38 -0.65 2.68
C TRP A 161 5.65 -1.73 3.48
N ASN A 162 4.32 -1.60 3.58
CA ASN A 162 3.45 -2.58 4.21
C ASN A 162 2.31 -3.02 3.27
N GLY A 163 2.42 -4.25 2.78
CA GLY A 163 1.41 -4.93 1.97
C GLY A 163 1.66 -4.79 0.46
N PRO A 164 1.50 -5.88 -0.30
CA PRO A 164 1.67 -5.88 -1.74
C PRO A 164 0.60 -5.01 -2.44
N VAL A 165 0.91 -4.63 -3.66
CA VAL A 165 0.15 -3.65 -4.45
C VAL A 165 -0.68 -4.29 -5.57
N GLY A 166 -0.58 -5.61 -5.71
CA GLY A 166 -1.39 -6.51 -6.54
C GLY A 166 -1.27 -7.94 -6.01
N VAL A 167 -2.04 -8.88 -6.59
CA VAL A 167 -2.06 -10.33 -6.26
C VAL A 167 -0.80 -11.00 -6.80
N PHE A 168 0.32 -10.70 -6.16
CA PHE A 168 1.65 -11.07 -6.64
C PHE A 168 1.94 -12.58 -6.60
N GLU A 169 1.08 -13.35 -5.94
CA GLU A 169 1.08 -14.81 -5.94
C GLU A 169 0.83 -15.40 -7.33
N TRP A 170 0.20 -14.64 -8.23
CA TRP A 170 -0.13 -15.06 -9.59
C TRP A 170 0.64 -14.24 -10.62
N GLU A 171 1.32 -14.91 -11.55
CA GLU A 171 2.25 -14.26 -12.49
C GLU A 171 1.58 -13.14 -13.31
N ALA A 172 0.32 -13.33 -13.69
CA ALA A 172 -0.48 -12.35 -14.43
C ALA A 172 -0.71 -11.03 -13.67
N PHE A 173 -0.61 -11.05 -12.33
CA PHE A 173 -0.92 -9.94 -11.43
C PHE A 173 0.26 -9.58 -10.49
N ALA A 174 1.46 -10.06 -10.81
CA ALA A 174 2.68 -9.81 -10.04
C ALA A 174 3.54 -8.67 -10.58
N ARG A 175 3.25 -8.19 -11.78
CA ARG A 175 4.12 -7.24 -12.50
C ARG A 175 4.26 -5.93 -11.75
N GLY A 176 3.16 -5.40 -11.21
CA GLY A 176 3.18 -4.17 -10.46
C GLY A 176 4.05 -4.31 -9.22
N THR A 177 3.73 -5.26 -8.35
CA THR A 177 4.51 -5.52 -7.12
C THR A 177 6.00 -5.72 -7.42
N LYS A 178 6.35 -6.46 -8.48
CA LYS A 178 7.74 -6.65 -8.91
C LYS A 178 8.40 -5.36 -9.37
N ALA A 179 7.73 -4.57 -10.21
CA ALA A 179 8.25 -3.29 -10.66
C ALA A 179 8.50 -2.31 -9.50
N LEU A 180 7.61 -2.26 -8.51
CA LEU A 180 7.82 -1.45 -7.32
C LEU A 180 8.99 -1.96 -6.47
N MET A 181 9.12 -3.28 -6.32
CA MET A 181 10.26 -3.88 -5.63
C MET A 181 11.58 -3.51 -6.29
N ASP A 182 11.67 -3.58 -7.62
CA ASP A 182 12.87 -3.20 -8.36
C ASP A 182 13.26 -1.73 -8.10
N GLU A 183 12.28 -0.82 -8.04
CA GLU A 183 12.53 0.59 -7.70
C GLU A 183 12.96 0.78 -6.25
N VAL A 184 12.38 0.04 -5.31
CA VAL A 184 12.79 0.07 -3.90
C VAL A 184 14.23 -0.43 -3.76
N VAL A 185 14.61 -1.51 -4.44
CA VAL A 185 15.99 -2.04 -4.44
C VAL A 185 16.99 -1.03 -5.03
N LYS A 186 16.64 -0.36 -6.14
CA LYS A 186 17.44 0.74 -6.69
C LYS A 186 17.58 1.87 -5.67
N ALA A 187 16.50 2.21 -4.96
CA ALA A 187 16.53 3.24 -3.93
C ALA A 187 17.46 2.88 -2.77
N THR A 188 17.42 1.63 -2.29
CA THR A 188 18.34 1.14 -1.25
C THR A 188 19.80 1.26 -1.71
N SER A 189 20.07 0.90 -2.96
CA SER A 189 21.44 0.90 -3.53
C SER A 189 22.09 2.30 -3.57
N ARG A 190 21.27 3.36 -3.63
CA ARG A 190 21.72 4.77 -3.57
C ARG A 190 21.63 5.38 -2.16
N GLY A 191 21.42 4.57 -1.13
CA GLY A 191 21.45 4.99 0.28
C GLY A 191 20.08 5.33 0.89
N CYS A 192 18.96 5.04 0.23
CA CYS A 192 17.64 5.17 0.83
C CYS A 192 17.45 4.11 1.94
N ILE A 193 16.92 4.52 3.10
CA ILE A 193 16.57 3.57 4.16
C ILE A 193 15.25 2.89 3.79
N THR A 194 15.27 1.60 3.49
CA THR A 194 14.07 0.86 3.04
C THR A 194 13.70 -0.22 4.05
N ILE A 195 12.46 -0.19 4.53
CA ILE A 195 11.90 -1.15 5.49
C ILE A 195 10.69 -1.81 4.85
N ILE A 196 10.74 -3.13 4.70
CA ILE A 196 9.62 -3.93 4.20
C ILE A 196 9.03 -4.67 5.40
N ALA A 197 7.75 -4.40 5.67
CA ALA A 197 7.00 -5.01 6.76
C ALA A 197 5.82 -5.78 6.15
N SER A 198 5.98 -7.08 5.96
CA SER A 198 4.92 -7.95 5.48
C SER A 198 4.72 -9.15 6.41
N GLY A 199 3.53 -9.28 6.99
CA GLY A 199 2.90 -10.58 7.21
C GLY A 199 1.97 -10.82 6.03
N GLN A 200 1.95 -12.01 5.44
CA GLN A 200 1.00 -12.31 4.38
C GLN A 200 -0.43 -12.15 4.91
N GLU A 201 -1.18 -11.18 4.37
CA GLU A 201 -2.62 -11.00 4.59
C GLU A 201 -3.31 -10.89 3.21
N MET A 202 -3.19 -11.95 2.41
CA MET A 202 -4.06 -12.21 1.26
C MET A 202 -4.76 -13.56 1.41
N GLN A 203 -5.47 -13.73 2.52
CA GLN A 203 -6.53 -14.72 2.69
C GLN A 203 -7.79 -14.01 3.16
#